data_AF-A0A158HSP5-F1
#
_entry.id   AF-A0A158HSP5-F1
#
_cell.length_a   1.000
_cell.length_b   1.000
_cell.length_c   1.000
_cell.angle_alpha   90.00
_cell.angle_beta   90.00
_cell.angle_gamma   90.00
#
_symmetry.space_group_name_H-M   'P 1'
#
loop_
_entity.id
_entity.type
_entity.pdbx_description
1 polymer ?
#
loop_
_entity_poly.entity_id
_entity_poly.type
_entity_poly.pdbx_seq_one_letter_code
_entity_poly.pdbx_strand_id
1 'polypeptide(L)'
;MIACPGGDFCALANARSLPIAQAVTERYQDLDELDDIGEIDLHISGCINSCGHHHSGHIGVLGVDKDGREWYQITLGGSDGSAASGAPQPGKVIGPSFSAAEVPDAIEAILTTYRDTREHQERFIDTVRRVGLEPFKTSANAARANEEVSA
;
A
#
# COMPACT_ATOMS: atom_id res chain seq x y z
N MET A 1 5.07 -8.73 4.45
CA MET A 1 4.65 -8.42 3.06
C MET A 1 4.24 -9.71 2.35
N ILE A 2 3.18 -9.69 1.56
CA ILE A 2 2.77 -10.77 0.64
C ILE A 2 2.61 -10.16 -0.75
N ALA A 3 3.21 -10.76 -1.78
CA ALA A 3 3.05 -10.30 -3.17
C ALA A 3 2.78 -11.50 -4.08
N CYS A 4 1.78 -11.39 -4.95
CA CYS A 4 1.61 -12.35 -6.03
C CYS A 4 2.64 -12.07 -7.15
N PRO A 5 2.92 -13.03 -8.06
CA PRO A 5 3.89 -12.81 -9.12
C PRO A 5 3.48 -11.72 -10.14
N GLY A 6 2.21 -11.33 -10.21
CA GLY A 6 1.73 -10.31 -11.14
C GLY A 6 2.03 -10.63 -12.61
N GLY A 7 2.04 -9.60 -13.46
CA GLY A 7 2.34 -9.72 -14.90
C GLY A 7 3.74 -10.25 -15.22
N ASP A 8 4.61 -10.40 -14.22
CA ASP A 8 5.96 -10.97 -14.39
C ASP A 8 5.88 -12.46 -14.74
N PHE A 9 4.91 -13.20 -14.17
CA PHE A 9 4.72 -14.63 -14.43
C PHE A 9 3.26 -15.09 -14.57
N CYS A 10 2.28 -14.22 -14.40
CA CYS A 10 0.86 -14.55 -14.50
C CYS A 10 0.22 -13.87 -15.72
N ALA A 11 -0.24 -14.67 -16.69
CA ALA A 11 -0.92 -14.19 -17.90
C ALA A 11 -2.32 -13.57 -17.64
N LEU A 12 -2.86 -13.70 -16.43
CA LEU A 12 -4.14 -13.11 -16.03
C LEU A 12 -3.98 -11.79 -15.25
N ALA A 13 -2.74 -11.34 -15.03
CA ALA A 13 -2.49 -10.12 -14.28
C ALA A 13 -2.73 -8.87 -15.14
N ASN A 14 -3.19 -7.80 -14.49
CA ASN A 14 -3.36 -6.50 -15.12
C ASN A 14 -2.09 -5.63 -14.97
N ALA A 15 -1.29 -5.89 -13.94
CA ALA A 15 -0.02 -5.24 -13.71
C ALA A 15 1.00 -6.20 -13.07
N ARG A 16 2.27 -5.87 -13.22
CA ARG A 16 3.38 -6.48 -12.47
C ARG A 16 3.32 -6.13 -10.99
N SER A 17 3.82 -7.03 -10.16
CA SER A 17 3.78 -6.88 -8.70
C SER A 17 5.16 -6.97 -8.07
N LEU A 18 6.05 -7.79 -8.64
CA LEU A 18 7.37 -8.02 -8.08
C LEU A 18 8.24 -6.75 -8.09
N PRO A 19 8.22 -5.89 -9.13
CA PRO A 19 8.96 -4.63 -9.10
C PRO A 19 8.47 -3.69 -7.99
N ILE A 20 7.17 -3.68 -7.67
CA ILE A 20 6.63 -2.87 -6.56
C ILE A 20 7.12 -3.42 -5.23
N ALA A 21 7.00 -4.73 -5.01
CA ALA A 21 7.47 -5.41 -3.80
C ALA A 21 8.97 -5.18 -3.57
N GLN A 22 9.77 -5.27 -4.64
CA GLN A 22 11.20 -5.03 -4.62
C GLN A 22 11.51 -3.58 -4.26
N ALA A 23 10.88 -2.59 -4.92
CA ALA A 23 11.12 -1.17 -4.65
C ALA A 23 10.75 -0.75 -3.22
N VAL A 24 9.72 -1.37 -2.63
CA VAL A 24 9.39 -1.16 -1.21
C VAL A 24 10.46 -1.82 -0.33
N THR A 25 10.83 -3.06 -0.60
CA THR A 25 11.85 -3.78 0.18
C THR A 25 13.19 -3.04 0.18
N GLU A 26 13.65 -2.57 -0.97
CA GLU A 26 14.91 -1.83 -1.12
C GLU A 26 14.93 -0.50 -0.36
N ARG A 27 13.77 0.12 -0.13
CA ARG A 27 13.66 1.39 0.61
C ARG A 27 13.75 1.17 2.11
N TYR A 28 13.11 0.12 2.64
CA TYR A 28 13.10 -0.17 4.08
C TYR A 28 14.10 -1.26 4.44
N GLN A 29 15.38 -0.87 4.51
CA GLN A 29 16.50 -1.74 4.87
C GLN A 29 17.07 -1.45 6.28
N ASP A 30 16.72 -0.30 6.86
CA ASP A 30 17.18 0.10 8.19
C ASP A 30 16.34 -0.60 9.28
N LEU A 31 17.01 -1.33 10.17
CA LEU A 31 16.36 -2.09 11.24
C LEU A 31 15.74 -1.18 12.30
N ASP A 32 16.38 -0.05 12.62
CA ASP A 32 15.85 0.88 13.62
C ASP A 32 14.57 1.54 13.09
N GLU A 33 14.52 1.83 11.79
CA GLU A 33 13.30 2.32 11.13
C GLU A 33 12.19 1.26 11.12
N LEU A 34 12.52 0.01 10.79
CA LEU A 34 11.54 -1.09 10.80
C LEU A 34 10.99 -1.35 12.20
N ASP A 35 11.84 -1.33 13.22
CA ASP A 35 11.45 -1.48 14.63
C ASP A 35 10.57 -0.30 15.07
N ASP A 36 10.89 0.91 14.64
CA ASP A 36 10.06 2.10 14.89
C ASP A 36 8.68 1.96 14.22
N ILE A 37 8.61 1.54 12.95
CA ILE A 37 7.34 1.35 12.22
C ILE A 37 6.47 0.28 12.89
N GLY A 38 7.08 -0.83 13.30
CA GLY A 38 6.39 -1.99 13.87
C GLY A 38 5.67 -2.86 12.84
N GLU A 39 4.77 -3.72 13.30
CA GLU A 39 4.10 -4.72 12.45
C GLU A 39 3.12 -4.09 11.45
N ILE A 40 3.33 -4.33 10.16
CA ILE A 40 2.44 -3.91 9.07
C ILE A 40 2.25 -5.02 8.04
N ASP A 41 0.99 -5.34 7.76
CA ASP A 41 0.62 -6.25 6.68
C ASP A 41 0.49 -5.50 5.34
N LEU A 42 1.56 -5.50 4.56
CA LEU A 42 1.58 -4.99 3.18
C LEU A 42 1.31 -6.11 2.17
N HIS A 43 0.19 -6.03 1.46
CA HIS A 43 -0.30 -7.04 0.54
C HIS A 43 -0.42 -6.50 -0.89
N ILE A 44 0.22 -7.16 -1.85
CA ILE A 44 0.33 -6.69 -3.24
C ILE A 44 -0.23 -7.75 -4.20
N SER A 45 -1.18 -7.35 -5.03
CA SER A 45 -1.79 -8.20 -6.06
C SER A 45 -1.76 -7.51 -7.42
N GLY A 46 -1.37 -8.22 -8.46
CA GLY A 46 -1.30 -7.69 -9.83
C GLY A 46 -2.64 -7.62 -10.56
N CYS A 47 -3.71 -8.19 -9.99
CA CYS A 47 -5.08 -8.06 -10.49
C CYS A 47 -6.12 -8.39 -9.39
N ILE A 48 -7.40 -8.24 -9.74
CA ILE A 48 -8.55 -8.39 -8.83
C ILE A 48 -8.71 -9.79 -8.24
N ASN A 49 -8.09 -10.82 -8.83
CA ASN A 49 -8.11 -12.19 -8.29
C ASN A 49 -7.47 -12.30 -6.90
N SER A 50 -6.74 -11.26 -6.47
CA SER A 50 -6.31 -11.08 -5.08
C SER A 50 -5.48 -12.23 -4.52
N CYS A 51 -4.62 -12.87 -5.33
CA CYS A 51 -3.76 -13.95 -4.84
C CYS A 51 -2.78 -13.50 -3.75
N GLY A 52 -2.49 -12.19 -3.65
CA GLY A 52 -1.72 -11.60 -2.55
C GLY A 52 -2.59 -11.06 -1.41
N HIS A 53 -3.90 -11.30 -1.44
CA HIS A 53 -4.88 -10.87 -0.44
C HIS A 53 -4.88 -9.35 -0.17
N HIS A 54 -4.78 -8.52 -1.21
CA HIS A 54 -4.67 -7.06 -1.06
C HIS A 54 -5.83 -6.43 -0.27
N HIS A 55 -7.03 -7.00 -0.30
CA HIS A 55 -8.16 -6.50 0.49
C HIS A 55 -7.97 -6.63 2.01
N SER A 56 -7.21 -7.62 2.49
CA SER A 56 -7.04 -7.85 3.93
C SER A 56 -5.74 -7.29 4.49
N GLY A 57 -4.84 -6.78 3.66
CA GLY A 57 -3.64 -6.11 4.13
C GLY A 57 -3.99 -4.80 4.82
N HIS A 58 -3.22 -4.44 5.86
CA HIS A 58 -3.29 -3.10 6.45
C HIS A 58 -3.07 -2.04 5.36
N ILE A 59 -2.11 -2.32 4.48
CA ILE A 59 -1.87 -1.61 3.22
C ILE A 59 -2.05 -2.62 2.09
N GLY A 60 -3.06 -2.41 1.27
CA GLY A 60 -3.33 -3.21 0.07
C GLY A 60 -2.95 -2.48 -1.20
N VAL A 61 -2.28 -3.16 -2.12
CA VAL A 61 -1.93 -2.66 -3.46
C VAL A 61 -2.55 -3.57 -4.52
N LEU A 62 -3.41 -3.00 -5.36
CA LEU A 62 -4.06 -3.68 -6.46
C LEU A 62 -3.61 -3.11 -7.81
N GLY A 63 -2.98 -3.95 -8.61
CA GLY A 63 -2.70 -3.69 -10.02
C GLY A 63 -3.98 -3.62 -10.85
N VAL A 64 -4.13 -2.53 -11.60
CA VAL A 64 -5.21 -2.30 -12.58
C VAL A 64 -4.59 -1.87 -13.91
N ASP A 65 -5.23 -2.26 -15.01
CA ASP A 65 -4.87 -1.78 -16.34
C ASP A 65 -5.74 -0.57 -16.66
N LYS A 66 -5.12 0.49 -17.16
CA LYS A 66 -5.81 1.63 -17.75
C LYS A 66 -5.13 1.98 -19.06
N ASP A 67 -5.82 1.72 -20.17
CA ASP A 67 -5.36 1.99 -21.52
C ASP A 67 -4.00 1.33 -21.84
N GLY A 68 -3.81 0.07 -21.41
CA GLY A 68 -2.57 -0.68 -21.63
C GLY A 68 -1.40 -0.24 -20.75
N ARG A 69 -1.66 0.59 -19.73
CA ARG A 69 -0.66 1.04 -18.74
C ARG A 69 -0.99 0.46 -17.37
N GLU A 70 0.08 0.08 -16.67
CA GLU A 70 0.01 -0.43 -15.30
C GLU A 70 -0.25 0.72 -14.31
N TRP A 71 -1.31 0.60 -13.52
CA TRP A 71 -1.64 1.49 -12.42
C TRP A 71 -1.93 0.68 -11.15
N TYR A 72 -1.85 1.34 -9.99
CA TYR A 72 -1.93 0.68 -8.71
C TYR A 72 -2.89 1.42 -7.78
N GLN A 73 -4.00 0.78 -7.46
CA GLN A 73 -4.94 1.28 -6.47
C GLN A 73 -4.45 0.88 -5.07
N ILE A 74 -4.39 1.85 -4.17
CA ILE A 74 -4.02 1.61 -2.76
C ILE A 74 -5.28 1.60 -1.89
N THR A 75 -5.36 0.62 -1.00
CA THR A 75 -6.38 0.50 0.05
C THR A 75 -5.74 0.50 1.42
N LEU A 76 -6.38 1.13 2.42
CA LEU A 76 -5.91 1.12 3.81
C LEU A 76 -6.96 0.57 4.77
N GLY A 77 -6.48 0.02 5.88
CA GLY A 77 -7.32 -0.43 7.00
C GLY A 77 -7.90 -1.83 6.85
N GLY A 78 -7.37 -2.64 5.92
CA GLY A 78 -7.72 -4.05 5.82
C GLY A 78 -7.22 -4.84 7.04
N SER A 79 -7.91 -5.95 7.33
CA SER A 79 -7.57 -6.86 8.41
C SER A 79 -7.97 -8.29 8.03
N ASP A 80 -7.08 -9.24 8.28
CA ASP A 80 -7.28 -10.66 8.04
C ASP A 80 -8.02 -11.40 9.17
N GLY A 81 -8.33 -10.70 10.28
CA GLY A 81 -8.98 -11.32 11.44
C GLY A 81 -8.00 -11.89 12.48
N SER A 82 -6.69 -11.79 12.25
CA SER A 82 -5.67 -12.19 13.22
C SER A 82 -5.69 -11.30 14.46
N ALA A 83 -5.08 -11.76 15.56
CA ALA A 83 -4.95 -10.94 16.77
C ALA A 83 -4.15 -9.64 16.53
N ALA A 84 -3.18 -9.68 15.61
CA ALA A 84 -2.36 -8.53 15.22
C ALA A 84 -3.19 -7.49 14.43
N SER A 85 -4.10 -7.95 13.57
CA SER A 85 -4.90 -7.07 12.70
C SER A 85 -6.25 -6.66 13.29
N GLY A 86 -6.80 -7.43 14.24
CA GLY A 86 -8.12 -7.21 14.84
C GLY A 86 -9.26 -7.80 13.99
N ALA A 87 -10.49 -7.29 14.15
CA ALA A 87 -11.66 -7.84 13.44
C ALA A 87 -11.46 -7.83 11.91
N PRO A 88 -11.90 -8.89 11.20
CA PRO A 88 -11.71 -9.00 9.76
C PRO A 88 -12.54 -7.94 9.02
N GLN A 89 -11.90 -7.21 8.11
CA GLN A 89 -12.56 -6.20 7.29
C GLN A 89 -11.74 -5.90 6.04
N PRO A 90 -12.39 -5.54 4.91
CA PRO A 90 -11.66 -5.10 3.73
C PRO A 90 -11.09 -3.69 3.93
N GLY A 91 -9.90 -3.45 3.39
CA GLY A 91 -9.33 -2.12 3.25
C GLY A 91 -10.17 -1.25 2.31
N LYS A 92 -10.07 0.07 2.49
CA LYS A 92 -10.81 1.06 1.70
C LYS A 92 -9.85 1.83 0.80
N VAL A 93 -10.28 2.06 -0.44
CA VAL A 93 -9.52 2.81 -1.44
C VAL A 93 -9.29 4.24 -0.96
N ILE A 94 -8.04 4.71 -1.03
CA ILE A 94 -7.65 6.04 -0.54
C ILE A 94 -7.59 7.11 -1.62
N GLY A 95 -7.92 6.79 -2.87
CA GLY A 95 -7.94 7.76 -3.96
C GLY A 95 -7.76 7.14 -5.34
N PRO A 96 -7.44 7.97 -6.35
CA PRO A 96 -7.08 7.49 -7.68
C PRO A 96 -5.87 6.56 -7.65
N SER A 97 -5.71 5.72 -8.67
CA SER A 97 -4.54 4.86 -8.78
C SER A 97 -3.24 5.66 -8.96
N PHE A 98 -2.13 5.07 -8.55
CA PHE A 98 -0.76 5.57 -8.68
C PHE A 98 -0.06 4.84 -9.82
N SER A 99 0.89 5.49 -10.49
CA SER A 99 1.82 4.81 -11.39
C SER A 99 2.77 3.92 -10.58
N ALA A 100 3.44 2.96 -11.24
CA ALA A 100 4.41 2.08 -10.58
C ALA A 100 5.49 2.85 -9.79
N ALA A 101 5.97 3.97 -10.35
CA ALA A 101 7.02 4.78 -9.76
C ALA A 101 6.55 5.55 -8.51
N GLU A 102 5.25 5.88 -8.42
CA GLU A 102 4.69 6.64 -7.30
C GLU A 102 4.30 5.76 -6.11
N VAL A 103 4.07 4.45 -6.31
CA VAL A 103 3.62 3.55 -5.23
C VAL A 103 4.56 3.58 -4.01
N PRO A 104 5.89 3.51 -4.17
CA PRO A 104 6.76 3.49 -3.00
C PRO A 104 6.77 4.82 -2.24
N ASP A 105 6.66 5.96 -2.94
CA ASP A 105 6.57 7.29 -2.32
C ASP A 105 5.21 7.51 -1.65
N ALA A 106 4.13 6.96 -2.22
CA ALA A 106 2.82 6.96 -1.59
C ALA A 106 2.83 6.13 -0.29
N ILE A 107 3.51 4.97 -0.27
CA ILE A 107 3.69 4.16 0.95
C ILE A 107 4.51 4.93 1.99
N GLU A 108 5.59 5.57 1.60
CA GLU A 108 6.40 6.42 2.50
C GLU A 108 5.55 7.54 3.12
N ALA A 109 4.74 8.25 2.32
CA ALA A 109 3.86 9.29 2.83
C ALA A 109 2.82 8.75 3.82
N ILE A 110 2.28 7.55 3.57
CA ILE A 110 1.35 6.86 4.48
C ILE A 110 2.04 6.51 5.81
N LEU A 111 3.25 5.94 5.76
CA LEU A 111 4.00 5.54 6.95
C LEU A 111 4.50 6.74 7.76
N THR A 112 4.94 7.81 7.08
CA THR A 112 5.25 9.09 7.73
C THR A 112 4.03 9.67 8.43
N THR A 113 2.87 9.70 7.77
CA THR A 113 1.62 10.14 8.42
C THR A 113 1.27 9.30 9.63
N TYR A 114 1.48 7.98 9.56
CA TYR A 114 1.29 7.09 10.70
C TYR A 114 2.23 7.46 11.85
N ARG A 115 3.54 7.58 11.61
CA ARG A 115 4.53 7.95 12.64
C ARG A 115 4.23 9.31 13.28
N ASP A 116 3.75 10.27 12.49
CA ASP A 116 3.43 11.63 12.97
C ASP A 116 2.13 11.70 13.78
N THR A 117 1.20 10.76 13.58
CA THR A 117 -0.15 10.83 14.16
C THR A 117 -0.45 9.74 15.20
N ARG A 118 0.36 8.68 15.25
CA ARG A 118 0.20 7.60 16.23
C ARG A 118 0.42 8.10 17.65
N GLU A 119 -0.30 7.51 18.59
CA GLU A 119 -0.10 7.79 20.01
C GLU A 119 0.80 6.72 20.64
N HIS A 120 1.91 7.12 21.26
CA HIS A 120 2.86 6.18 21.89
C HIS A 120 3.38 5.12 20.88
N GLN A 121 3.24 3.83 21.19
CA GLN A 121 3.57 2.70 20.30
C GLN A 121 2.30 2.07 19.69
N GLU A 122 1.32 2.91 19.35
CA GLU A 122 0.11 2.46 18.66
C GLU A 122 0.47 1.82 17.32
N ARG A 123 -0.16 0.67 17.01
CA ARG A 123 0.05 -0.04 15.75
C ARG A 123 -0.55 0.76 14.58
N PHE A 124 -0.04 0.52 13.38
CA PHE A 124 -0.55 1.16 12.16
C PHE A 124 -2.07 1.01 12.01
N ILE A 125 -2.58 -0.22 12.14
CA ILE A 125 -4.01 -0.49 11.93
C ILE A 125 -4.91 0.21 12.96
N ASP A 126 -4.43 0.37 14.20
CA ASP A 126 -5.16 1.05 15.26
C ASP A 126 -5.16 2.56 15.02
N THR A 127 -4.03 3.11 14.61
CA THR A 127 -3.90 4.53 14.22
C THR A 127 -4.86 4.87 13.09
N VAL A 128 -4.90 4.06 12.03
CA VAL A 128 -5.83 4.24 10.89
C VAL A 128 -7.29 4.21 11.35
N ARG A 129 -7.65 3.35 12.30
CA ARG A 129 -9.01 3.25 12.84
C ARG A 129 -9.38 4.47 13.70
N ARG A 130 -8.46 4.96 14.52
CA ARG A 130 -8.67 6.12 15.41
C ARG A 130 -8.75 7.43 14.63
N VAL A 131 -7.79 7.66 13.74
CA VAL A 131 -7.62 8.92 13.00
C VAL A 131 -8.51 8.98 11.75
N GLY A 132 -8.87 7.82 11.19
CA GLY A 132 -9.57 7.72 9.92
C GLY A 132 -8.64 7.89 8.72
N LEU A 133 -9.19 7.76 7.52
CA LEU A 133 -8.41 7.64 6.27
C LEU A 133 -7.95 8.98 5.68
N GLU A 134 -8.62 10.09 6.01
CA GLU A 134 -8.41 11.36 5.30
C GLU A 134 -6.98 11.92 5.41
N PRO A 135 -6.28 11.85 6.57
CA PRO A 135 -4.89 12.29 6.65
C PRO A 135 -3.97 11.48 5.73
N PHE A 136 -4.11 10.15 5.74
CA PHE A 136 -3.34 9.23 4.90
C PHE A 136 -3.62 9.41 3.41
N LYS A 137 -4.90 9.62 3.06
CA LYS A 137 -5.31 9.93 1.69
C LYS A 137 -4.70 11.25 1.21
N THR A 138 -4.65 12.26 2.07
CA THR A 138 -4.09 13.57 1.73
C THR A 138 -2.59 13.47 1.45
N SER A 139 -1.84 12.82 2.35
CA SER A 139 -0.39 12.65 2.20
C SER A 139 -0.02 11.76 1.02
N ALA A 140 -0.70 10.62 0.84
CA ALA A 140 -0.46 9.74 -0.31
C ALA A 140 -0.70 10.46 -1.65
N ASN A 141 -1.76 11.28 -1.76
CA ASN A 141 -2.01 12.03 -2.99
C ASN A 141 -1.01 13.17 -3.21
N ALA A 142 -0.44 13.75 -2.16
CA ALA A 142 0.61 14.75 -2.26
C ALA A 142 1.96 14.16 -2.75
N ALA A 143 2.15 12.85 -2.60
CA ALA A 143 3.34 12.14 -3.09
C ALA A 143 3.33 11.85 -4.60
N ARG A 144 2.27 12.25 -5.32
CA ARG A 144 2.21 12.12 -6.78
C ARG A 144 3.28 12.99 -7.41
N ALA A 145 3.95 12.45 -8.43
CA ALA A 145 4.81 13.29 -9.25
C ALA A 145 3.90 14.32 -9.94
N ASN A 146 4.18 15.62 -9.76
CA ASN A 146 3.62 16.62 -10.66
C ASN A 146 4.12 16.26 -12.06
N GLU A 147 3.28 15.66 -12.89
CA GLU A 147 3.53 15.63 -14.32
C GLU A 147 3.55 17.11 -14.78
N GLU A 148 4.74 17.72 -14.84
CA GLU A 148 5.01 18.71 -15.87
C GLU A 148 4.84 17.96 -17.20
N VAL A 149 3.58 17.87 -17.64
CA VAL A 149 3.24 17.47 -18.99
C VAL A 149 3.85 18.54 -19.88
N SER A 150 5.04 18.24 -20.41
CA SER A 150 5.63 18.98 -21.52
C SER A 150 4.58 19.05 -22.62
N ALA A 151 4.16 20.27 -22.93
CA ALA A 151 3.29 20.61 -24.04
C ALA A 151 3.95 20.32 -25.40
#